data_AF-A0A661CEX6-F1
#
_entry.id   AF-A0A661CEX6-F1
#
_cell.length_a   1.000
_cell.length_b   1.000
_cell.length_c   1.000
_cell.angle_alpha   90.00
_cell.angle_beta   90.00
_cell.angle_gamma   90.00
#
_symmetry.space_group_name_H-M   'P 1'
#
loop_
_entity.id
_entity.type
_entity.pdbx_description
1 polymer ?
#
loop_
_entity_poly.entity_id
_entity_poly.type
_entity_poly.pdbx_seq_one_letter_code
_entity_poly.pdbx_strand_id
1 'polypeptide(L)'
;MQFYEYADRFGGHFKCGDLSKGERDKYDQDLFISPLQVECENYFSYEVNGRIEPNPNLSAEKKKRAIYTRDALNLNAPYLVRERRKVIEEMLPIIDDLLDDPEALRHFADADLCVTNGKLNSFHSARLQQFGELGQEILKQKDCF
;
A
#
# COMPACT_ATOMS: atom_id res chain seq x y z
N MET A 1 17.45 -17.41 0.11
CA MET A 1 16.49 -17.07 -0.96
C MET A 1 15.39 -18.12 -0.90
N GLN A 2 14.16 -17.72 -0.61
CA GLN A 2 13.03 -18.64 -0.40
C GLN A 2 12.28 -18.81 -1.72
N PHE A 3 12.13 -20.05 -2.18
CA PHE A 3 11.39 -20.40 -3.39
C PHE A 3 9.96 -20.77 -2.99
N TYR A 4 8.97 -20.18 -3.63
CA TYR A 4 7.55 -20.47 -3.42
C TYR A 4 6.98 -21.20 -4.65
N GLU A 5 6.18 -22.24 -4.45
CA GLU A 5 5.43 -22.90 -5.53
C GLU A 5 4.35 -21.96 -6.08
N TYR A 6 3.95 -22.15 -7.34
CA TYR A 6 3.04 -21.24 -8.07
C TYR A 6 1.75 -20.91 -7.29
N ALA A 7 1.17 -21.89 -6.59
CA ALA A 7 -0.06 -21.73 -5.80
C ALA A 7 0.13 -20.89 -4.52
N ASP A 8 1.37 -20.80 -4.00
CA ASP A 8 1.69 -20.15 -2.72
C ASP A 8 2.37 -18.78 -2.89
N ARG A 9 2.64 -18.36 -4.12
CA ARG A 9 3.30 -17.07 -4.40
C ARG A 9 2.39 -15.87 -4.14
N PHE A 10 1.07 -16.06 -4.29
CA PHE A 10 0.10 -14.97 -4.27
C PHE A 10 -1.20 -15.38 -3.58
N GLY A 11 -1.59 -14.63 -2.55
CA GLY A 11 -2.99 -14.64 -2.10
C GLY A 11 -3.84 -13.80 -3.05
N GLY A 12 -4.46 -14.40 -4.08
CA GLY A 12 -5.43 -13.70 -4.95
C GLY A 12 -5.47 -14.13 -6.42
N HIS A 13 -6.17 -13.34 -7.25
CA HIS A 13 -6.25 -13.50 -8.71
C HIS A 13 -4.97 -13.01 -9.40
N PHE A 14 -3.89 -13.76 -9.24
CA PHE A 14 -2.62 -13.50 -9.92
C PHE A 14 -2.80 -13.66 -11.45
N LYS A 15 -2.42 -12.64 -12.24
CA LYS A 15 -2.60 -12.63 -13.70
C LYS A 15 -1.32 -12.94 -14.50
N CYS A 16 -0.44 -13.80 -13.99
CA CYS A 16 0.74 -14.22 -14.76
C CYS A 16 0.55 -15.60 -15.36
N GLY A 17 -0.37 -15.68 -16.33
CA GLY A 17 -0.60 -16.87 -17.12
C GLY A 17 -1.57 -17.84 -16.46
N ASP A 18 -2.52 -18.36 -17.24
CA ASP A 18 -3.35 -19.49 -16.84
C ASP A 18 -2.66 -20.81 -17.22
N LEU A 19 -1.96 -21.42 -16.26
CA LEU A 19 -1.31 -22.73 -16.47
C LEU A 19 -2.31 -23.80 -16.90
N SER A 20 -3.58 -23.71 -16.48
CA SER A 20 -4.65 -24.64 -16.88
C SER A 20 -5.04 -24.49 -18.36
N LYS A 21 -4.67 -23.37 -19.00
CA LYS A 21 -4.83 -23.11 -20.43
C LYS A 21 -3.52 -23.19 -21.22
N GLY A 22 -2.45 -23.70 -20.61
CA GLY A 22 -1.14 -23.84 -21.26
C GLY A 22 -0.38 -22.53 -21.45
N GLU A 23 -0.77 -21.45 -20.75
CA GLU A 23 0.00 -20.21 -20.74
C GLU A 23 1.25 -20.36 -19.86
N ARG A 24 2.37 -19.77 -20.27
CA ARG A 24 3.60 -19.78 -19.46
C ARG A 24 3.43 -18.89 -18.24
N ASP A 25 3.99 -19.32 -17.11
CA ASP A 25 4.15 -18.50 -15.92
C ASP A 25 4.93 -17.22 -16.28
N LYS A 26 4.30 -16.06 -16.08
CA LYS A 26 4.91 -14.75 -16.33
C LYS A 26 5.47 -14.11 -15.05
N TYR A 27 5.60 -14.91 -13.98
CA TYR A 27 6.24 -14.48 -12.76
C TYR A 27 7.74 -14.21 -12.99
N ASP A 28 8.18 -13.04 -12.57
CA ASP A 28 9.57 -12.60 -12.56
C ASP A 28 9.92 -12.19 -11.14
N GLN A 29 10.76 -13.00 -10.49
CA GLN A 29 11.16 -12.82 -9.10
C GLN A 29 11.99 -11.56 -8.90
N ASP A 30 12.79 -11.16 -9.90
CA ASP A 30 13.65 -9.98 -9.82
C ASP A 30 12.82 -8.69 -9.93
N LEU A 31 11.68 -8.77 -10.63
CA LEU A 31 10.74 -7.66 -10.75
C LEU A 31 9.74 -7.55 -9.59
N PHE A 32 9.44 -8.65 -8.91
CA PHE A 32 8.48 -8.66 -7.83
C PHE A 32 8.98 -7.93 -6.56
N ILE A 33 8.07 -7.23 -5.89
CA ILE A 33 8.32 -6.59 -4.59
C ILE A 33 7.49 -7.34 -3.55
N SER A 34 8.19 -8.07 -2.67
CA SER A 34 7.54 -8.79 -1.58
C SER A 34 7.11 -7.83 -0.46
N PRO A 35 5.94 -8.02 0.17
CA PRO A 35 5.54 -7.30 1.38
C PRO A 35 6.48 -7.55 2.57
N LEU A 36 7.30 -8.62 2.51
CA LEU A 36 8.32 -8.93 3.52
C LEU A 36 9.66 -8.25 3.23
N GLN A 37 9.80 -7.59 2.07
CA GLN A 37 10.98 -6.81 1.77
C GLN A 37 10.98 -5.57 2.66
N VAL A 38 12.14 -5.25 3.25
CA VAL A 38 12.34 -3.98 3.96
C VAL A 38 11.99 -2.82 3.02
N GLU A 39 11.26 -1.84 3.55
CA GLU A 39 10.87 -0.61 2.84
C GLU A 39 10.06 -0.88 1.56
N CYS A 40 9.28 -1.96 1.51
CA CYS A 40 8.44 -2.28 0.35
C CYS A 40 7.41 -1.17 0.05
N GLU A 41 6.95 -0.47 1.08
CA GLU A 41 6.02 0.65 1.04
C GLU A 41 6.57 1.84 0.25
N ASN A 42 7.89 2.04 0.24
CA ASN A 42 8.54 3.16 -0.46
C ASN A 42 8.45 3.05 -1.98
N TYR A 43 8.08 1.89 -2.52
CA TYR A 43 7.90 1.70 -3.95
C TYR A 43 6.60 2.28 -4.50
N PHE A 44 5.63 2.57 -3.64
CA PHE A 44 4.26 2.88 -4.02
C PHE A 44 3.83 4.27 -3.52
N SER A 45 3.08 4.99 -4.35
CA SER A 45 2.38 6.24 -4.04
C SER A 45 0.89 5.98 -4.07
N TYR A 46 0.15 6.45 -3.07
CA TYR A 46 -1.31 6.35 -3.01
C TYR A 46 -1.92 7.70 -3.38
N GLU A 47 -2.44 7.78 -4.60
CA GLU A 47 -3.01 9.00 -5.16
C GLU A 47 -4.43 9.27 -4.64
N VAL A 48 -4.84 10.54 -4.60
CA VAL A 48 -6.18 10.97 -4.14
C VAL A 48 -7.31 10.28 -4.90
N ASN A 49 -7.10 9.97 -6.19
CA ASN A 49 -8.07 9.24 -6.99
C ASN A 49 -8.22 7.74 -6.61
N GLY A 50 -7.49 7.28 -5.60
CA GLY A 50 -7.48 5.92 -5.08
C GLY A 50 -6.57 4.96 -5.85
N ARG A 51 -5.72 5.42 -6.76
CA ARG A 51 -4.77 4.56 -7.50
C ARG A 51 -3.47 4.38 -6.73
N ILE A 52 -2.85 3.21 -6.88
CA ILE A 52 -1.44 3.01 -6.55
C ILE A 52 -0.63 3.28 -7.80
N GLU A 53 0.34 4.17 -7.70
CA GLU A 53 1.33 4.40 -8.74
C GLU A 53 2.75 4.18 -8.19
N PRO A 54 3.76 3.95 -9.04
CA PRO A 54 5.14 3.92 -8.59
C PRO A 54 5.51 5.24 -7.92
N ASN A 55 6.24 5.18 -6.80
CA ASN A 55 6.73 6.40 -6.17
C ASN A 55 7.55 7.24 -7.18
N PRO A 56 7.21 8.53 -7.38
CA PRO A 56 7.79 9.36 -8.43
C PRO A 56 9.29 9.57 -8.28
N ASN A 57 9.82 9.46 -7.05
CA ASN A 57 11.23 9.68 -6.73
C ASN A 57 12.13 8.44 -7.00
N LEU A 58 11.55 7.32 -7.43
CA LEU A 58 12.29 6.11 -7.74
C LEU A 58 13.08 6.19 -9.05
N SER A 59 14.17 5.44 -9.13
CA SER A 59 14.87 5.17 -10.39
C SER A 59 13.98 4.41 -11.38
N ALA A 60 14.32 4.47 -12.67
CA ALA A 60 13.56 3.79 -13.72
C ALA A 60 13.42 2.27 -13.46
N GLU A 61 14.47 1.62 -12.96
CA GLU A 61 14.44 0.19 -12.62
C GLU A 61 13.49 -0.10 -11.45
N LYS A 62 13.55 0.69 -10.37
CA LYS A 62 12.63 0.53 -9.24
C LYS A 62 11.18 0.82 -9.64
N LYS A 63 10.94 1.79 -10.52
CA LYS A 63 9.60 2.05 -11.09
C LYS A 63 9.09 0.85 -11.88
N LYS A 64 9.95 0.20 -12.69
CA LYS A 64 9.59 -1.02 -13.42
C LYS A 64 9.14 -2.13 -12.46
N ARG A 65 9.84 -2.34 -11.35
CA ARG A 65 9.46 -3.30 -10.30
C ARG A 65 8.10 -2.98 -9.66
N ALA A 66 7.86 -1.70 -9.36
CA ALA A 66 6.58 -1.23 -8.80
C ALA A 66 5.41 -1.44 -9.78
N ILE A 67 5.60 -1.06 -11.05
CA ILE A 67 4.60 -1.29 -12.12
C ILE A 67 4.30 -2.79 -12.24
N TYR A 68 5.35 -3.60 -12.35
CA TYR A 68 5.22 -5.06 -12.45
C TYR A 68 4.41 -5.62 -11.28
N THR A 69 4.77 -5.28 -10.05
CA THR A 69 4.10 -5.78 -8.84
C THR A 69 2.64 -5.31 -8.75
N ARG A 70 2.39 -4.02 -9.03
CA ARG A 70 1.04 -3.43 -9.06
C ARG A 70 0.12 -4.18 -10.03
N ASP A 71 0.61 -4.48 -11.22
CA ASP A 71 -0.17 -5.12 -12.28
C ASP A 71 -0.33 -6.62 -12.01
N ALA A 72 0.73 -7.27 -11.52
CA ALA A 72 0.72 -8.70 -11.21
C ALA A 72 -0.25 -9.03 -10.05
N LEU A 73 -0.30 -8.19 -9.02
CA LEU A 73 -1.23 -8.28 -7.90
C LEU A 73 -2.58 -7.61 -8.17
N ASN A 74 -2.75 -6.96 -9.33
CA ASN A 74 -3.94 -6.20 -9.69
C ASN A 74 -4.36 -5.18 -8.61
N LEU A 75 -3.39 -4.47 -8.02
CA LEU A 75 -3.63 -3.55 -6.89
C LEU A 75 -4.57 -2.38 -7.26
N ASN A 76 -4.68 -2.07 -8.56
CA ASN A 76 -5.60 -1.09 -9.12
C ASN A 76 -6.90 -1.70 -9.67
N ALA A 77 -7.31 -2.86 -9.16
CA ALA A 77 -8.65 -3.37 -9.43
C ALA A 77 -9.72 -2.30 -9.14
N PRO A 78 -10.77 -2.15 -9.97
CA PRO A 78 -11.75 -1.06 -9.83
C PRO A 78 -12.38 -0.95 -8.43
N TYR A 79 -12.63 -2.11 -7.79
CA TYR A 79 -13.11 -2.16 -6.42
C TYR A 79 -12.12 -1.54 -5.43
N LEU A 80 -10.84 -1.97 -5.46
CA LEU A 80 -9.79 -1.47 -4.57
C LEU A 80 -9.54 0.03 -4.77
N VAL A 81 -9.57 0.51 -6.02
CA VAL A 81 -9.41 1.93 -6.32
C VAL A 81 -10.55 2.75 -5.71
N ARG A 82 -11.79 2.27 -5.86
CA ARG A 82 -12.96 2.95 -5.31
C ARG A 82 -12.93 2.99 -3.78
N GLU A 83 -12.64 1.88 -3.11
CA GLU A 83 -12.62 1.85 -1.64
C GLU A 83 -11.46 2.68 -1.07
N ARG A 84 -10.27 2.67 -1.70
CA ARG A 84 -9.17 3.56 -1.29
C ARG A 84 -9.49 5.03 -1.48
N ARG A 85 -10.13 5.39 -2.60
CA ARG A 85 -10.57 6.75 -2.85
C ARG A 85 -11.49 7.24 -1.74
N LYS A 86 -12.53 6.48 -1.39
CA LYS A 86 -13.46 6.86 -0.32
C LYS A 86 -12.73 7.14 0.99
N VAL A 87 -11.82 6.24 1.39
CA VAL A 87 -11.02 6.42 2.61
C VAL A 87 -10.22 7.73 2.54
N ILE A 88 -9.54 8.01 1.43
CA ILE A 88 -8.75 9.23 1.28
C ILE A 88 -9.65 10.48 1.28
N GLU A 89 -10.76 10.45 0.55
CA GLU A 89 -11.75 11.54 0.49
C GLU A 89 -12.41 11.82 1.84
N GLU A 90 -12.59 10.81 2.70
CA GLU A 90 -13.10 10.97 4.07
C GLU A 90 -12.04 11.58 5.01
N MET A 91 -10.77 11.23 4.84
CA MET A 91 -9.69 11.68 5.71
C MET A 91 -9.21 13.10 5.42
N LEU A 92 -9.05 13.46 4.14
CA LEU A 92 -8.42 14.72 3.74
C LEU A 92 -9.10 15.97 4.37
N PRO A 93 -10.44 16.10 4.38
CA PRO A 93 -11.08 17.24 5.02
C PRO A 93 -10.79 17.34 6.53
N ILE A 94 -10.72 16.19 7.22
CA ILE A 94 -10.40 16.15 8.65
C ILE A 94 -8.95 16.59 8.88
N ILE A 95 -8.03 16.13 8.04
CA ILE A 95 -6.62 16.56 8.11
C ILE A 95 -6.53 18.06 7.89
N ASP A 96 -7.18 18.59 6.84
CA ASP A 96 -7.19 20.01 6.48
C ASP A 96 -7.76 20.87 7.62
N ASP A 97 -8.88 20.47 8.22
CA ASP A 97 -9.51 21.17 9.36
C ASP A 97 -8.63 21.18 10.62
N LEU A 98 -7.73 20.20 10.77
CA LEU A 98 -6.85 20.05 11.93
C LEU A 98 -5.42 20.59 11.70
N LEU A 99 -5.10 21.15 10.53
CA LEU A 99 -3.75 21.65 10.22
C LEU A 99 -3.26 22.74 11.21
N ASP A 100 -4.18 23.55 11.73
CA ASP A 100 -3.89 24.62 12.70
C ASP A 100 -3.89 24.12 14.16
N ASP A 101 -4.20 22.84 14.40
CA ASP A 101 -4.17 22.19 15.72
C ASP A 101 -3.31 20.91 15.69
N PRO A 102 -1.98 21.04 15.88
CA PRO A 102 -1.06 19.92 15.81
C PRO A 102 -1.33 18.80 16.82
N GLU A 103 -1.90 19.13 17.98
CA GLU A 103 -2.23 18.14 19.01
C GLU A 103 -3.44 17.31 18.57
N ALA A 104 -4.51 17.97 18.11
CA ALA A 104 -5.69 17.27 17.58
C ALA A 104 -5.36 16.45 16.33
N LEU A 105 -4.55 16.97 15.40
CA LEU A 105 -4.11 16.23 14.22
C LEU A 105 -3.31 14.98 14.61
N ARG A 106 -2.43 15.08 15.61
CA ARG A 106 -1.67 13.94 16.12
C ARG A 106 -2.56 12.90 16.77
N HIS A 107 -3.56 13.31 17.54
CA HIS A 107 -4.55 12.39 18.11
C HIS A 107 -5.37 11.67 17.03
N PHE A 108 -5.75 12.38 15.96
CA PHE A 108 -6.44 11.77 14.82
C PHE A 108 -5.54 10.73 14.11
N ALA A 109 -4.27 11.08 13.86
CA ALA A 109 -3.31 10.15 13.26
C ALA A 109 -3.09 8.89 14.12
N ASP A 110 -2.97 9.05 15.43
CA ASP A 110 -2.79 7.94 16.37
C ASP A 110 -4.01 7.00 16.37
N ALA A 111 -5.22 7.55 16.46
CA ALA A 111 -6.46 6.78 16.41
C ALA A 111 -6.69 6.07 15.06
N ASP A 112 -6.24 6.66 13.95
CA ASP A 112 -6.45 6.10 12.62
C ASP A 112 -5.40 5.05 12.23
N LEU A 113 -4.14 5.26 12.64
CA LEU A 113 -3.00 4.43 12.20
C LEU A 113 -2.65 3.31 13.18
N CYS A 114 -3.01 3.41 14.44
CA CYS A 114 -2.68 2.40 15.45
C CYS A 114 -3.77 1.35 15.63
N VAL A 115 -3.38 0.24 16.26
CA VAL A 115 -4.28 -0.91 16.48
C VAL A 115 -5.44 -0.50 17.38
N THR A 116 -6.66 -0.56 16.82
CA THR A 116 -7.90 -0.33 17.55
C THR A 116 -8.68 -1.64 17.62
N ASN A 117 -9.07 -2.07 18.82
CA ASN A 117 -9.77 -3.35 19.04
C ASN A 117 -9.05 -4.56 18.41
N GLY A 118 -7.71 -4.57 18.47
CA GLY A 118 -6.88 -5.66 17.95
C GLY A 118 -6.74 -5.70 16.43
N LYS A 119 -7.12 -4.63 15.71
CA LYS A 119 -7.00 -4.54 14.24
C LYS A 119 -6.52 -3.17 13.79
N LEU A 120 -5.80 -3.15 12.67
CA LEU A 120 -5.52 -1.93 11.92
C LEU A 120 -6.71 -1.58 11.02
N ASN A 121 -6.87 -0.29 10.74
CA ASN A 121 -7.84 0.16 9.76
C ASN A 121 -7.49 -0.33 8.34
N SER A 122 -8.52 -0.51 7.52
CA SER A 122 -8.36 -0.95 6.14
C SER A 122 -7.53 0.05 5.33
N PHE A 123 -6.73 -0.44 4.38
CA PHE A 123 -5.86 0.39 3.56
C PHE A 123 -4.84 1.23 4.36
N HIS A 124 -4.33 0.67 5.45
CA HIS A 124 -3.37 1.30 6.37
C HIS A 124 -2.22 2.05 5.66
N SER A 125 -1.55 1.44 4.68
CA SER A 125 -0.46 2.11 3.94
C SER A 125 -0.92 3.34 3.15
N ALA A 126 -2.16 3.37 2.67
CA ALA A 126 -2.74 4.54 2.00
C ALA A 126 -3.05 5.65 2.99
N ARG A 127 -3.62 5.29 4.16
CA ARG A 127 -3.92 6.20 5.29
C ARG A 127 -2.64 6.85 5.80
N LEU A 128 -1.61 6.03 6.04
CA LEU A 128 -0.28 6.46 6.50
C LEU A 128 0.31 7.57 5.62
N GLN A 129 0.23 7.43 4.29
CA GLN A 129 0.78 8.44 3.38
C GLN A 129 0.04 9.77 3.43
N GLN A 130 -1.25 9.80 3.79
CA GLN A 130 -2.00 11.07 3.90
C GLN A 130 -1.50 11.92 5.08
N PHE A 131 -0.96 11.29 6.13
CA PHE A 131 -0.37 12.00 7.28
C PHE A 131 1.09 12.42 7.07
N GLY A 132 1.72 12.06 5.95
CA GLY A 132 3.10 12.45 5.65
C GLY A 132 4.10 12.04 6.74
N GLU A 133 4.94 12.99 7.16
CA GLU A 133 5.97 12.76 8.19
C GLU A 133 5.37 12.39 9.55
N LEU A 134 4.24 13.02 9.92
CA LEU A 134 3.54 12.71 11.16
C LEU A 134 3.13 11.23 11.22
N GLY A 135 2.65 10.67 10.11
CA GLY A 135 2.32 9.24 10.05
C GLY A 135 3.52 8.35 10.36
N GLN A 136 4.70 8.68 9.85
CA GLN A 136 5.95 7.95 10.13
C GLN A 136 6.40 8.09 11.59
N GLU A 137 6.12 9.23 12.22
CA GLU A 137 6.39 9.43 13.65
C GLU A 137 5.45 8.61 14.54
N ILE A 138 4.17 8.50 14.17
CA ILE A 138 3.20 7.63 14.86
C ILE A 138 3.68 6.17 14.85
N LEU A 139 4.09 5.64 13.70
CA LEU A 139 4.51 4.23 13.59
C LEU A 139 5.76 3.86 14.40
N LYS A 140 6.59 4.84 14.76
CA LYS A 140 7.81 4.60 15.58
C LYS A 140 7.49 4.52 17.07
N GLN A 141 6.27 4.82 17.49
CA GLN A 141 5.86 4.77 18.90
C GLN A 141 5.62 3.32 19.32
N LYS A 142 6.01 3.01 20.56
CA LYS A 142 5.93 1.65 21.12
C LYS A 142 4.51 1.11 21.24
N ASP A 143 3.51 1.98 21.30
CA ASP A 143 2.13 1.62 21.64
C ASP A 143 1.21 1.48 20.42
N CYS A 144 1.76 1.61 19.19
CA CYS A 144 0.95 1.63 17.98
C CYS A 144 0.56 0.24 17.43
N PHE A 145 1.33 -0.80 17.76
CA PHE A 145 1.19 -2.17 17.21
C PHE A 145 1.19 -3.25 18.28
#